data_AF-A0A7S1HUF7-F1
#
_entry.id   AF-A0A7S1HUF7-F1
#
_cell.length_a   1.000
_cell.length_b   1.000
_cell.length_c   1.000
_cell.angle_alpha   90.00
_cell.angle_beta   90.00
_cell.angle_gamma   90.00
#
_symmetry.space_group_name_H-M   'P 1'
#
loop_
_entity.id
_entity.type
_entity.pdbx_description
1 polymer ?
#
loop_
_entity_poly.entity_id
_entity_poly.type
_entity_poly.pdbx_seq_one_letter_code
_entity_poly.pdbx_strand_id
1 'polypeptide(L)'
;MSAVSENTTGYAMPPWLKKDPWTGIGKEAVWGFTPAINFLEVLPSDVYCNDDEPVILMVGASDSRHVLKTMAKARVHTGKKVKFILHESNLRTYCRHLMFLQWMLELNENDDLDEKTFQFLELFGNAKLRVETQTWLRSAAQKICKFISDGVGLLASVVDLSAMKSRERDWIEEQVQWWKSDQVNFDIDKAWDNRKRQDLADRYDSQKNMIDWDYHMMLTDLGPLIKFPEYRYFRNDAISFDKDLIDPSKDEKRASYEHVNRSLLHFDRKGKAYYAGDIKNGPFACFGVECPNKKIIIKQQDGSYRYGCGVMALHNVRSWIYEFITGRAWVWSEHVFQWDQTAAKMAVIREESARRNPMQKGSALPFTVAFCTLELETMVKRWVHRDFKVHLVYMGVMAGTYLQPWLLNRIKEKGQLVCETAKFILELNDHQRQAYLEKLDELAFAAKWEREPFYQKVLHMNQLLEEKDEDKGPGKAKRQERMRYPHCTIYVRPVAKKTEDELRFLDLQISEQKQRDEEEEEVARQVRIAKFEASEKERMARRKTEWAAEQAEASEDSQAGEPAPAPEADASATAAQDLLGTGSIANHLEEIDD
;
A
#
# COMPACT_ATOMS: atom_id res chain seq x y z
N MET A 1 13.70 -35.27 9.21
CA MET A 1 12.82 -35.78 8.15
C MET A 1 11.88 -36.76 8.81
N SER A 2 10.63 -36.37 8.97
CA SER A 2 9.53 -37.24 9.39
C SER A 2 8.37 -36.83 8.52
N ALA A 3 7.90 -37.77 7.71
CA ALA A 3 6.75 -37.63 6.84
C ALA A 3 5.52 -37.33 7.71
N VAL A 4 4.91 -36.17 7.51
CA VAL A 4 3.56 -35.92 7.99
C VAL A 4 2.62 -36.58 7.00
N SER A 5 1.89 -37.56 7.52
CA SER A 5 0.99 -38.47 6.84
C SER A 5 0.01 -37.81 5.87
N GLU A 6 0.05 -38.28 4.64
CA GLU A 6 -1.10 -38.29 3.71
C GLU A 6 -2.21 -39.16 4.34
N ASN A 7 -3.14 -38.53 5.06
CA ASN A 7 -4.50 -39.05 5.27
C ASN A 7 -5.36 -37.97 5.96
N THR A 8 -5.83 -37.01 5.17
CA THR A 8 -7.02 -36.21 5.48
C THR A 8 -7.96 -36.28 4.28
N THR A 9 -8.96 -37.15 4.38
CA THR A 9 -10.09 -37.24 3.46
C THR A 9 -10.98 -36.00 3.60
N GLY A 10 -11.30 -35.33 2.49
CA GLY A 10 -12.48 -34.45 2.40
C GLY A 10 -12.36 -33.18 1.54
N TYR A 11 -11.30 -32.38 1.71
CA TYR A 11 -11.34 -30.97 1.27
C TYR A 11 -9.98 -30.47 0.76
N ALA A 12 -9.52 -31.04 -0.36
CA ALA A 12 -8.29 -30.57 -1.00
C ALA A 12 -8.58 -29.38 -1.93
N MET A 13 -7.75 -28.34 -1.86
CA MET A 13 -7.72 -27.30 -2.89
C MET A 13 -7.33 -27.91 -4.25
N PRO A 14 -7.74 -27.28 -5.38
CA PRO A 14 -7.54 -27.86 -6.69
C PRO A 14 -6.08 -28.25 -6.94
N PRO A 15 -5.79 -29.46 -7.49
CA PRO A 15 -4.42 -29.96 -7.63
C PRO A 15 -3.51 -29.07 -8.47
N TRP A 16 -4.06 -28.31 -9.41
CA TRP A 16 -3.29 -27.39 -10.26
C TRP A 16 -2.79 -26.14 -9.51
N LEU A 17 -3.29 -25.88 -8.30
CA LEU A 17 -2.71 -24.90 -7.38
C LEU A 17 -1.60 -25.52 -6.52
N LYS A 18 -1.48 -26.86 -6.50
CA LYS A 18 -0.40 -27.54 -5.78
C LYS A 18 0.89 -27.26 -6.54
N LYS A 19 1.79 -26.60 -5.81
CA LYS A 19 3.10 -26.12 -6.24
C LYS A 19 3.80 -27.12 -7.16
N ASP A 20 3.80 -26.87 -8.46
CA ASP A 20 4.95 -27.27 -9.25
C ASP A 20 6.11 -26.33 -8.83
N PRO A 21 7.20 -26.86 -8.26
CA PRO A 21 8.36 -26.07 -7.84
C PRO A 21 9.00 -25.22 -8.96
N TRP A 22 8.66 -25.47 -10.22
CA TRP A 22 9.22 -24.82 -11.41
C TRP A 22 8.38 -23.65 -11.94
N THR A 23 7.22 -23.38 -11.34
CA THR A 23 6.36 -22.23 -11.69
C THR A 23 7.02 -20.89 -11.41
N GLY A 24 6.66 -19.86 -12.17
CA GLY A 24 7.12 -18.48 -11.99
C GLY A 24 6.65 -17.86 -10.68
N ILE A 25 5.54 -18.33 -10.10
CA ILE A 25 5.07 -17.92 -8.76
C ILE A 25 6.01 -18.38 -7.64
N GLY A 26 6.72 -19.48 -7.87
CA GLY A 26 7.68 -20.03 -6.94
C GLY A 26 7.08 -20.88 -5.83
N LYS A 27 7.96 -21.35 -4.95
CA LYS A 27 7.63 -22.31 -3.90
C LYS A 27 7.03 -21.64 -2.67
N GLU A 28 7.30 -20.37 -2.46
CA GLU A 28 6.92 -19.63 -1.25
C GLU A 28 6.40 -18.26 -1.67
N ALA A 29 5.23 -17.88 -1.17
CA ALA A 29 4.69 -16.55 -1.39
C ALA A 29 5.47 -15.56 -0.51
N VAL A 30 6.15 -14.61 -1.15
CA VAL A 30 6.94 -13.54 -0.51
C VAL A 30 6.14 -12.24 -0.35
N TRP A 31 5.01 -12.17 -1.03
CA TRP A 31 3.92 -11.21 -0.96
C TRP A 31 2.62 -11.94 -1.32
N GLY A 32 1.48 -11.43 -0.88
CA GLY A 32 0.17 -11.91 -1.31
C GLY A 32 -0.27 -11.29 -2.65
N PHE A 33 -1.45 -11.70 -3.11
CA PHE A 33 -1.90 -11.47 -4.49
C PHE A 33 -3.16 -10.61 -4.58
N THR A 34 -3.50 -9.87 -3.53
CA THR A 34 -4.71 -9.04 -3.49
C THR A 34 -4.40 -7.65 -2.91
N PRO A 35 -5.24 -6.64 -3.16
CA PRO A 35 -5.14 -5.36 -2.47
C PRO A 35 -5.15 -5.49 -0.95
N ALA A 36 -4.47 -4.57 -0.28
CA ALA A 36 -4.56 -4.47 1.17
C ALA A 36 -6.01 -4.16 1.59
N ILE A 37 -6.49 -4.88 2.60
CA ILE A 37 -7.85 -4.74 3.15
C ILE A 37 -7.73 -4.07 4.52
N ASN A 38 -8.59 -3.07 4.78
CA ASN A 38 -8.85 -2.62 6.13
C ASN A 38 -9.87 -3.58 6.75
N PHE A 39 -9.44 -4.44 7.67
CA PHE A 39 -10.35 -5.43 8.25
C PHE A 39 -11.47 -4.82 9.10
N LEU A 40 -11.33 -3.56 9.52
CA LEU A 40 -12.39 -2.88 10.28
C LEU A 40 -13.57 -2.46 9.39
N GLU A 41 -13.35 -2.21 8.10
CA GLU A 41 -14.41 -1.85 7.15
C GLU A 41 -15.31 -3.03 6.78
N VAL A 42 -14.78 -4.24 6.89
CA VAL A 42 -15.55 -5.44 6.58
C VAL A 42 -16.30 -5.94 7.80
N LEU A 43 -15.79 -5.76 9.02
CA LEU A 43 -16.50 -6.14 10.23
C LEU A 43 -17.83 -5.37 10.40
N PRO A 44 -18.91 -6.02 10.87
CA PRO A 44 -20.16 -5.32 11.14
C PRO A 44 -19.99 -4.20 12.17
N SER A 45 -20.62 -3.05 11.91
CA SER A 45 -20.54 -1.89 12.79
C SER A 45 -20.93 -2.21 14.22
N ASP A 46 -21.93 -3.05 14.48
CA ASP A 46 -22.30 -3.47 15.84
C ASP A 46 -21.22 -4.36 16.49
N VAL A 47 -20.60 -5.27 15.74
CA VAL A 47 -19.45 -6.07 16.20
C VAL A 47 -18.25 -5.17 16.52
N TYR A 48 -18.09 -4.12 15.72
CA TYR A 48 -17.02 -3.15 15.83
C TYR A 48 -17.27 -2.07 16.89
N CYS A 49 -18.52 -1.68 17.12
CA CYS A 49 -18.96 -0.60 18.00
C CYS A 49 -19.15 -1.10 19.44
N ASN A 50 -19.45 -2.38 19.65
CA ASN A 50 -19.43 -2.98 20.99
C ASN A 50 -18.04 -2.83 21.65
N ASP A 51 -17.97 -2.78 22.98
CA ASP A 51 -16.73 -2.55 23.76
C ASP A 51 -15.65 -3.65 23.63
N ASP A 52 -15.85 -4.64 22.74
CA ASP A 52 -14.91 -5.74 22.50
C ASP A 52 -13.72 -5.29 21.63
N GLU A 53 -12.50 -5.73 22.01
CA GLU A 53 -11.29 -5.64 21.18
C GLU A 53 -11.45 -6.55 19.94
N PRO A 54 -11.46 -6.03 18.70
CA PRO A 54 -11.52 -6.87 17.51
C PRO A 54 -10.32 -7.81 17.44
N VAL A 55 -10.60 -9.08 17.13
CA VAL A 55 -9.61 -10.16 17.07
C VAL A 55 -9.64 -10.75 15.67
N ILE A 56 -8.55 -10.60 14.93
CA ILE A 56 -8.43 -10.96 13.53
C ILE A 56 -7.37 -12.06 13.40
N LEU A 57 -7.76 -13.23 12.90
CA LEU A 57 -6.85 -14.31 12.57
C LEU A 57 -6.51 -14.27 11.08
N MET A 58 -5.24 -14.06 10.75
CA MET A 58 -4.73 -14.10 9.38
C MET A 58 -4.01 -15.43 9.14
N VAL A 59 -4.50 -16.20 8.17
CA VAL A 59 -3.95 -17.50 7.79
C VAL A 59 -3.38 -17.41 6.37
N GLY A 60 -2.05 -17.46 6.25
CA GLY A 60 -1.37 -17.46 4.96
C GLY A 60 -1.44 -16.13 4.21
N ALA A 61 -1.47 -15.00 4.93
CA ALA A 61 -1.55 -13.69 4.31
C ALA A 61 -0.28 -13.30 3.53
N SER A 62 0.84 -13.99 3.80
CA SER A 62 2.12 -13.86 3.12
C SER A 62 2.88 -12.56 3.38
N ASP A 63 2.21 -11.49 3.85
CA ASP A 63 2.83 -10.20 4.14
C ASP A 63 2.00 -9.31 5.10
N SER A 64 2.56 -8.16 5.51
CA SER A 64 1.97 -7.24 6.50
C SER A 64 1.05 -6.14 5.94
N ARG A 65 0.67 -6.17 4.65
CA ARG A 65 -0.10 -5.07 4.03
C ARG A 65 -1.45 -4.82 4.71
N HIS A 66 -2.14 -5.89 5.10
CA HIS A 66 -3.44 -5.79 5.75
C HIS A 66 -3.29 -5.21 7.16
N VAL A 67 -2.22 -5.61 7.86
CA VAL A 67 -1.89 -5.08 9.20
C VAL A 67 -1.61 -3.58 9.10
N LEU A 68 -0.77 -3.14 8.15
CA LEU A 68 -0.45 -1.73 7.93
C LEU A 68 -1.70 -0.90 7.64
N LYS A 69 -2.51 -1.28 6.62
CA LYS A 69 -3.72 -0.54 6.25
C LYS A 69 -4.74 -0.50 7.39
N THR A 70 -5.00 -1.64 8.03
CA THR A 70 -5.97 -1.74 9.13
C THR A 70 -5.54 -0.87 10.32
N MET A 71 -4.26 -0.89 10.68
CA MET A 71 -3.76 -0.10 11.80
C MET A 71 -3.75 1.41 11.54
N ALA A 72 -3.36 1.82 10.34
CA ALA A 72 -3.43 3.23 9.94
C ALA A 72 -4.87 3.75 10.08
N LYS A 73 -5.85 2.99 9.55
CA LYS A 73 -7.26 3.36 9.61
C LYS A 73 -7.85 3.28 11.03
N ALA A 74 -7.47 2.29 11.82
CA ALA A 74 -7.88 2.19 13.23
C ALA A 74 -7.44 3.44 14.04
N ARG A 75 -6.22 3.91 13.79
CA ARG A 75 -5.68 5.09 14.50
C ARG A 75 -6.47 6.36 14.23
N VAL A 76 -7.01 6.52 13.02
CA VAL A 76 -7.79 7.69 12.61
C VAL A 76 -9.23 7.61 13.08
N HIS A 77 -9.92 6.51 12.77
CA HIS A 77 -11.38 6.50 12.82
C HIS A 77 -11.95 6.01 14.14
N THR A 78 -11.15 5.33 14.96
CA THR A 78 -11.75 4.49 16.01
C THR A 78 -11.00 4.49 17.32
N GLY A 79 -9.67 4.63 17.29
CA GLY A 79 -8.80 4.55 18.48
C GLY A 79 -8.86 3.21 19.23
N LYS A 80 -9.63 2.22 18.75
CA LYS A 80 -9.82 0.93 19.41
C LYS A 80 -8.61 0.04 19.19
N LYS A 81 -8.25 -0.70 20.24
CA LYS A 81 -7.19 -1.71 20.15
C LYS A 81 -7.63 -2.86 19.23
N VAL A 82 -6.75 -3.34 18.36
CA VAL A 82 -6.99 -4.46 17.44
C VAL A 82 -5.97 -5.56 17.68
N LYS A 83 -6.43 -6.80 17.91
CA LYS A 83 -5.57 -7.97 18.07
C LYS A 83 -5.48 -8.75 16.77
N PHE A 84 -4.29 -8.79 16.18
CA PHE A 84 -3.95 -9.68 15.08
C PHE A 84 -3.39 -10.99 15.63
N ILE A 85 -3.79 -12.10 15.02
CA ILE A 85 -3.21 -13.42 15.22
C ILE A 85 -2.70 -13.87 13.85
N LEU A 86 -1.40 -14.06 13.71
CA LEU A 86 -0.76 -14.40 12.43
C LEU A 86 -0.34 -15.85 12.40
N HIS A 87 -0.81 -16.57 11.39
CA HIS A 87 -0.32 -17.89 11.04
C HIS A 87 0.18 -17.93 9.61
N GLU A 88 1.46 -18.27 9.44
CA GLU A 88 2.05 -18.58 8.14
C GLU A 88 2.52 -20.03 8.12
N SER A 89 2.42 -20.69 6.95
CA SER A 89 2.96 -22.05 6.78
C SER A 89 4.50 -22.10 6.78
N ASN A 90 5.15 -20.94 6.84
CA ASN A 90 6.59 -20.79 6.72
C ASN A 90 7.13 -19.69 7.65
N LEU A 91 8.11 -20.05 8.49
CA LEU A 91 8.74 -19.13 9.43
C LEU A 91 9.54 -18.00 8.77
N ARG A 92 9.90 -18.09 7.48
CA ARG A 92 10.53 -16.96 6.76
C ARG A 92 9.59 -15.79 6.60
N THR A 93 8.31 -16.09 6.37
CA THR A 93 7.27 -15.07 6.30
C THR A 93 7.11 -14.37 7.66
N TYR A 94 7.24 -15.10 8.78
CA TYR A 94 7.29 -14.51 10.12
C TYR A 94 8.45 -13.50 10.25
N CYS A 95 9.63 -13.82 9.71
CA CYS A 95 10.77 -12.91 9.72
C CYS A 95 10.41 -11.57 9.03
N ARG A 96 9.77 -11.63 7.86
CA ARG A 96 9.33 -10.42 7.12
C ARG A 96 8.23 -9.66 7.87
N HIS A 97 7.28 -10.35 8.51
CA HIS A 97 6.29 -9.67 9.35
C HIS A 97 6.96 -8.90 10.49
N LEU A 98 7.91 -9.51 11.21
CA LEU A 98 8.68 -8.83 12.26
C LEU A 98 9.47 -7.64 11.72
N MET A 99 10.05 -7.76 10.52
CA MET A 99 10.72 -6.66 9.84
C MET A 99 9.78 -5.48 9.57
N PHE A 100 8.61 -5.72 8.99
CA PHE A 100 7.66 -4.65 8.72
C PHE A 100 7.05 -4.06 9.99
N LEU A 101 6.81 -4.86 11.03
CA LEU A 101 6.39 -4.34 12.32
C LEU A 101 7.48 -3.47 12.95
N GLN A 102 8.74 -3.90 12.91
CA GLN A 102 9.88 -3.10 13.38
C GLN A 102 9.98 -1.78 12.60
N TRP A 103 9.82 -1.84 11.27
CA TRP A 103 9.79 -0.66 10.41
C TRP A 103 8.69 0.33 10.81
N MET A 104 7.48 -0.16 10.99
CA MET A 104 6.33 0.66 11.38
C MET A 104 6.52 1.31 12.76
N LEU A 105 7.06 0.56 13.73
CA LEU A 105 7.30 1.07 15.10
C LEU A 105 8.40 2.13 15.17
N GLU A 106 9.27 2.20 14.16
CA GLU A 106 10.34 3.21 14.07
C GLU A 106 9.90 4.50 13.38
N LEU A 107 8.69 4.54 12.81
CA LEU A 107 8.15 5.72 12.16
C LEU A 107 7.99 6.88 13.14
N ASN A 108 8.31 8.07 12.66
CA ASN A 108 8.29 9.31 13.42
C ASN A 108 7.66 10.46 12.63
N GLU A 109 7.06 11.41 13.34
CA GLU A 109 6.51 12.66 12.78
C GLU A 109 7.53 13.54 12.04
N ASN A 110 8.83 13.37 12.33
CA ASN A 110 9.91 14.10 11.66
C ASN A 110 10.48 13.35 10.43
N ASP A 111 9.97 12.15 10.11
CA ASP A 111 10.44 11.40 8.95
C ASP A 111 10.01 12.08 7.64
N ASP A 112 10.86 11.97 6.62
CA ASP A 112 10.45 12.25 5.25
C ASP A 112 9.49 11.14 4.79
N LEU A 113 8.22 11.52 4.64
CA LEU A 113 7.14 10.62 4.27
C LEU A 113 7.38 9.95 2.90
N ASP A 114 7.95 10.66 1.94
CA ASP A 114 8.20 10.11 0.61
C ASP A 114 9.33 9.07 0.68
N GLU A 115 10.42 9.40 1.37
CA GLU A 115 11.54 8.47 1.55
C GLU A 115 11.13 7.23 2.35
N LYS A 116 10.30 7.37 3.39
CA LYS A 116 9.73 6.21 4.11
C LYS A 116 8.82 5.38 3.22
N THR A 117 8.00 6.01 2.39
CA THR A 117 7.14 5.29 1.44
C THR A 117 7.99 4.48 0.45
N PHE A 118 9.03 5.09 -0.12
CA PHE A 118 9.96 4.38 -1.01
C PHE A 118 10.71 3.26 -0.30
N GLN A 119 11.24 3.51 0.90
CA GLN A 119 11.90 2.49 1.71
C GLN A 119 10.98 1.28 1.95
N PHE A 120 9.71 1.50 2.30
CA PHE A 120 8.73 0.43 2.49
C PHE A 120 8.51 -0.38 1.22
N LEU A 121 8.21 0.29 0.09
CA LEU A 121 7.96 -0.36 -1.19
C LEU A 121 9.18 -1.17 -1.67
N GLU A 122 10.37 -0.61 -1.47
CA GLU A 122 11.64 -1.24 -1.82
C GLU A 122 11.89 -2.52 -1.00
N LEU A 123 11.71 -2.46 0.33
CA LEU A 123 11.80 -3.64 1.22
C LEU A 123 10.75 -4.71 0.85
N PHE A 124 9.57 -4.27 0.43
CA PHE A 124 8.45 -5.14 0.08
C PHE A 124 8.70 -5.92 -1.20
N GLY A 125 9.07 -5.22 -2.28
CA GLY A 125 8.96 -5.75 -3.63
C GLY A 125 10.26 -5.82 -4.44
N ASN A 126 11.33 -5.16 -4.02
CA ASN A 126 12.57 -5.10 -4.80
C ASN A 126 13.57 -6.13 -4.31
N ALA A 127 14.15 -6.90 -5.24
CA ALA A 127 15.22 -7.85 -4.93
C ALA A 127 16.57 -7.15 -4.70
N LYS A 128 16.69 -5.88 -5.13
CA LYS A 128 17.85 -5.01 -4.93
C LYS A 128 17.43 -3.73 -4.20
N LEU A 129 18.31 -3.23 -3.34
CA LEU A 129 18.09 -2.15 -2.40
C LEU A 129 19.12 -1.04 -2.61
N ARG A 130 18.71 0.19 -2.29
CA ARG A 130 19.56 1.35 -2.06
C ARG A 130 20.33 1.19 -0.75
N VAL A 131 21.43 1.93 -0.61
CA VAL A 131 22.35 1.82 0.54
C VAL A 131 21.66 2.18 1.86
N GLU A 132 20.75 3.16 1.85
CA GLU A 132 20.01 3.61 3.02
C GLU A 132 19.07 2.52 3.53
N THR A 133 18.30 1.91 2.61
CA THR A 133 17.38 0.81 2.91
C THR A 133 18.14 -0.43 3.37
N GLN A 134 19.27 -0.77 2.74
CA GLN A 134 20.11 -1.88 3.17
C GLN A 134 20.70 -1.66 4.57
N THR A 135 21.12 -0.43 4.87
CA THR A 135 21.63 -0.05 6.20
C THR A 135 20.54 -0.19 7.26
N TRP A 136 19.32 0.27 6.94
CA TRP A 136 18.17 0.10 7.81
C TRP A 136 17.85 -1.39 8.04
N LEU A 137 17.83 -2.22 7.00
CA LEU A 137 17.57 -3.67 7.11
C LEU A 137 18.56 -4.36 8.07
N ARG A 138 19.85 -4.00 8.02
CA ARG A 138 20.87 -4.52 8.94
C ARG A 138 20.58 -4.12 10.39
N SER A 139 20.19 -2.86 10.62
CA SER A 139 19.82 -2.35 11.94
C SER A 139 18.57 -3.06 12.47
N ALA A 140 17.54 -3.20 11.65
CA ALA A 140 16.30 -3.90 12.00
C ALA A 140 16.57 -5.37 12.36
N ALA A 141 17.41 -6.07 11.61
CA ALA A 141 17.80 -7.44 11.91
C ALA A 141 18.44 -7.58 13.31
N GLN A 142 19.32 -6.63 13.70
CA GLN A 142 19.92 -6.64 15.04
C GLN A 142 18.87 -6.45 16.15
N LYS A 143 17.91 -5.53 15.94
CA LYS A 143 16.83 -5.27 16.89
C LYS A 143 15.88 -6.46 17.02
N ILE A 144 15.55 -7.12 15.91
CA ILE A 144 14.72 -8.33 15.89
C ILE A 144 15.41 -9.49 16.61
N CYS A 145 16.71 -9.72 16.37
CA CYS A 145 17.45 -10.74 17.12
C CYS A 145 17.37 -10.48 18.64
N LYS A 146 17.67 -9.25 19.09
CA LYS A 146 17.57 -8.89 20.51
C LYS A 146 16.15 -9.07 21.07
N PHE A 147 15.13 -8.76 20.29
CA PHE A 147 13.74 -9.01 20.69
C PHE A 147 13.47 -10.50 20.90
N ILE A 148 13.92 -11.36 20.00
CA ILE A 148 13.69 -12.80 20.10
C ILE A 148 14.45 -13.42 21.28
N SER A 149 15.73 -13.05 21.47
CA SER A 149 16.58 -13.63 22.51
C SER A 149 16.26 -13.08 23.90
N ASP A 150 16.10 -11.76 24.03
CA ASP A 150 16.02 -11.07 25.33
C ASP A 150 14.62 -10.55 25.67
N GLY A 151 13.68 -10.55 24.71
CA GLY A 151 12.33 -10.01 24.90
C GLY A 151 12.27 -8.49 25.03
N VAL A 152 13.27 -7.77 24.49
CA VAL A 152 13.40 -6.30 24.61
C VAL A 152 13.20 -5.56 23.28
N GLY A 153 13.03 -4.24 23.36
CA GLY A 153 12.89 -3.36 22.20
C GLY A 153 11.43 -3.05 21.83
N LEU A 154 11.24 -2.34 20.71
CA LEU A 154 9.92 -1.83 20.32
C LEU A 154 8.90 -2.95 20.08
N LEU A 155 9.33 -4.05 19.47
CA LEU A 155 8.48 -5.21 19.20
C LEU A 155 7.90 -5.83 20.48
N ALA A 156 8.59 -5.77 21.61
CA ALA A 156 8.10 -6.32 22.87
C ALA A 156 6.82 -5.66 23.39
N SER A 157 6.51 -4.44 22.92
CA SER A 157 5.29 -3.73 23.30
C SER A 157 4.04 -4.19 22.54
N VAL A 158 4.19 -4.84 21.39
CA VAL A 158 3.08 -5.20 20.50
C VAL A 158 3.08 -6.65 20.04
N VAL A 159 4.20 -7.35 20.10
CA VAL A 159 4.35 -8.72 19.59
C VAL A 159 4.30 -9.76 20.71
N ASP A 160 3.43 -10.75 20.54
CA ASP A 160 3.32 -11.92 21.40
C ASP A 160 3.80 -13.19 20.67
N LEU A 161 4.87 -13.82 21.19
CA LEU A 161 5.44 -15.06 20.67
C LEU A 161 5.11 -16.30 21.55
N SER A 162 4.22 -16.16 22.54
CA SER A 162 3.94 -17.20 23.54
C SER A 162 3.35 -18.49 22.94
N ALA A 163 2.66 -18.39 21.80
CA ALA A 163 2.10 -19.53 21.10
C ALA A 163 3.13 -20.31 20.26
N MET A 164 4.32 -19.74 20.00
CA MET A 164 5.38 -20.38 19.22
C MET A 164 6.19 -21.35 20.07
N LYS A 165 6.72 -22.39 19.44
CA LYS A 165 7.69 -23.31 20.06
C LYS A 165 9.06 -22.63 20.14
N SER A 166 9.86 -22.93 21.17
CA SER A 166 11.21 -22.36 21.32
C SER A 166 12.07 -22.59 20.08
N ARG A 167 12.05 -23.80 19.52
CA ARG A 167 12.78 -24.12 18.28
C ARG A 167 12.34 -23.28 17.06
N GLU A 168 11.09 -22.84 16.99
CA GLU A 168 10.62 -21.96 15.91
C GLU A 168 11.20 -20.55 16.08
N ARG A 169 11.27 -20.05 17.33
CA ARG A 169 11.89 -18.76 17.64
C ARG A 169 13.39 -18.77 17.36
N ASP A 170 14.10 -19.82 17.80
CA ASP A 170 15.53 -20.00 17.52
C ASP A 170 15.80 -20.02 16.01
N TRP A 171 14.91 -20.65 15.25
CA TRP A 171 15.01 -20.71 13.80
C TRP A 171 14.79 -19.35 13.13
N ILE A 172 13.82 -18.56 13.59
CA ILE A 172 13.61 -17.17 13.11
C ILE A 172 14.86 -16.34 13.40
N GLU A 173 15.42 -16.44 14.61
CA GLU A 173 16.63 -15.72 14.97
C GLU A 173 17.79 -16.08 14.03
N GLU A 174 18.03 -17.39 13.81
CA GLU A 174 19.04 -17.89 12.87
C GLU A 174 18.87 -17.29 11.47
N GLN A 175 17.64 -17.22 10.95
CA GLN A 175 17.40 -16.64 9.63
C GLN A 175 17.67 -15.14 9.58
N VAL A 176 17.19 -14.39 10.57
CA VAL A 176 17.35 -12.93 10.62
C VAL A 176 18.81 -12.54 10.80
N GLN A 177 19.62 -13.37 11.48
CA GLN A 177 21.06 -13.14 11.60
C GLN A 177 21.79 -13.07 10.25
N TRP A 178 21.33 -13.79 9.22
CA TRP A 178 21.93 -13.74 7.89
C TRP A 178 21.72 -12.39 7.18
N TRP A 179 20.66 -11.64 7.51
CA TRP A 179 20.40 -10.34 6.89
C TRP A 179 21.48 -9.31 7.19
N LYS A 180 22.12 -9.41 8.37
CA LYS A 180 23.23 -8.54 8.78
C LYS A 180 24.63 -9.07 8.41
N SER A 181 24.76 -10.29 7.89
CA SER A 181 26.06 -10.92 7.68
C SER A 181 26.75 -10.44 6.39
N ASP A 182 27.97 -9.91 6.49
CA ASP A 182 28.77 -9.55 5.30
C ASP A 182 29.30 -10.77 4.54
N GLN A 183 29.21 -11.97 5.12
CA GLN A 183 29.65 -13.22 4.48
C GLN A 183 28.67 -13.72 3.41
N VAL A 184 27.44 -13.21 3.40
CA VAL A 184 26.44 -13.55 2.39
C VAL A 184 26.79 -12.82 1.09
N ASN A 185 27.57 -13.50 0.24
CA ASN A 185 27.76 -13.14 -1.16
C ASN A 185 26.74 -13.90 -2.01
N PHE A 186 25.73 -13.20 -2.51
CA PHE A 186 24.65 -13.79 -3.30
C PHE A 186 24.42 -12.98 -4.57
N ASP A 187 24.47 -13.65 -5.72
CA ASP A 187 24.18 -13.07 -7.02
C ASP A 187 22.68 -13.22 -7.33
N ILE A 188 21.92 -12.18 -7.00
CA ILE A 188 20.47 -12.17 -7.21
C ILE A 188 20.10 -12.16 -8.69
N ASP A 189 20.88 -11.51 -9.55
CA ASP A 189 20.58 -11.44 -10.98
C ASP A 189 20.71 -12.82 -11.62
N LYS A 190 21.76 -13.58 -11.27
CA LYS A 190 21.91 -14.97 -11.69
C LYS A 190 20.83 -15.89 -11.14
N ALA A 191 20.44 -15.71 -9.87
CA ALA A 191 19.37 -16.50 -9.27
C ALA A 191 18.02 -16.23 -9.96
N TRP A 192 17.74 -14.97 -10.28
CA TRP A 192 16.55 -14.54 -11.02
C TRP A 192 16.54 -15.10 -12.44
N ASP A 193 17.67 -15.03 -13.15
CA ASP A 193 17.79 -15.60 -14.50
C ASP A 193 17.56 -17.12 -14.50
N ASN A 194 18.13 -17.83 -13.52
CA ASN A 194 17.88 -19.26 -13.36
C ASN A 194 16.40 -19.58 -13.14
N ARG A 195 15.68 -18.76 -12.36
CA ARG A 195 14.24 -18.90 -12.16
C ARG A 195 13.48 -18.64 -13.47
N LYS A 196 13.87 -17.63 -14.27
CA LYS A 196 13.29 -17.40 -15.61
C LYS A 196 13.51 -18.58 -16.54
N ARG A 197 14.71 -19.18 -16.54
CA ARG A 197 15.01 -20.39 -17.34
C ARG A 197 14.10 -21.57 -16.93
N GLN A 198 13.82 -21.71 -15.64
CA GLN A 198 12.91 -22.74 -15.14
C GLN A 198 11.45 -22.48 -15.56
N ASP A 199 10.94 -21.25 -15.40
CA ASP A 199 9.56 -20.89 -15.74
C ASP A 199 9.29 -20.92 -17.25
N LEU A 200 10.23 -20.42 -18.05
CA LEU A 200 10.05 -20.30 -19.51
C LEU A 200 10.46 -21.57 -20.27
N ALA A 201 11.34 -22.39 -19.69
CA ALA A 201 11.91 -23.59 -20.31
C ALA A 201 12.37 -23.31 -21.75
N ASP A 202 11.87 -24.07 -22.74
CA ASP A 202 12.21 -23.93 -24.16
C ASP A 202 11.89 -22.55 -24.74
N ARG A 203 11.03 -21.76 -24.07
CA ARG A 203 10.65 -20.40 -24.49
C ARG A 203 11.58 -19.32 -23.94
N TYR A 204 12.61 -19.68 -23.18
CA TYR A 204 13.54 -18.72 -22.57
C TYR A 204 14.25 -17.84 -23.61
N ASP A 205 14.62 -18.39 -24.76
CA ASP A 205 15.24 -17.60 -25.85
C ASP A 205 14.29 -16.53 -26.40
N SER A 206 12.98 -16.74 -26.24
CA SER A 206 11.91 -15.79 -26.58
C SER A 206 11.39 -15.02 -25.36
N GLN A 207 12.15 -14.93 -24.25
CA GLN A 207 11.69 -14.35 -22.98
C GLN A 207 11.08 -12.95 -23.11
N LYS A 208 11.60 -12.09 -23.99
CA LYS A 208 11.05 -10.74 -24.23
C LYS A 208 9.61 -10.81 -24.76
N ASN A 209 9.37 -11.72 -25.72
CA ASN A 209 8.05 -11.95 -26.28
C ASN A 209 7.12 -12.61 -25.24
N MET A 210 7.65 -13.45 -24.36
CA MET A 210 6.86 -14.06 -23.29
C MET A 210 6.42 -13.05 -22.23
N ILE A 211 7.29 -12.12 -21.84
CA ILE A 211 6.95 -11.03 -20.92
C ILE A 211 5.88 -10.11 -21.52
N ASP A 212 6.02 -9.77 -22.79
CA ASP A 212 5.04 -8.98 -23.56
C ASP A 212 3.68 -9.70 -23.63
N TRP A 213 3.70 -10.99 -23.95
CA TRP A 213 2.51 -11.83 -24.00
C TRP A 213 1.82 -11.94 -22.63
N ASP A 214 2.58 -12.23 -21.56
CA ASP A 214 2.05 -12.31 -20.19
C ASP A 214 1.35 -10.99 -19.80
N TYR A 215 1.95 -9.85 -20.16
CA TYR A 215 1.38 -8.55 -19.88
C TYR A 215 0.08 -8.29 -20.67
N HIS A 216 0.13 -8.42 -22.00
CA HIS A 216 -0.98 -8.05 -22.88
C HIS A 216 -2.15 -9.03 -22.81
N MET A 217 -1.89 -10.33 -22.62
CA MET A 217 -2.92 -11.38 -22.68
C MET A 217 -3.52 -11.72 -21.32
N MET A 218 -2.77 -11.49 -20.24
CA MET A 218 -3.16 -11.90 -18.88
C MET A 218 -3.31 -10.69 -17.96
N LEU A 219 -2.29 -9.83 -17.84
CA LEU A 219 -2.26 -8.80 -16.80
C LEU A 219 -3.14 -7.57 -17.10
N THR A 220 -3.19 -7.13 -18.35
CA THR A 220 -3.86 -5.88 -18.76
C THR A 220 -5.35 -5.84 -18.37
N ASP A 221 -6.03 -6.99 -18.42
CA ASP A 221 -7.45 -7.10 -18.06
C ASP A 221 -7.66 -7.28 -16.55
N LEU A 222 -6.68 -7.85 -15.85
CA LEU A 222 -6.79 -8.14 -14.41
C LEU A 222 -6.40 -6.93 -13.56
N GLY A 223 -5.39 -6.17 -14.00
CA GLY A 223 -4.84 -5.01 -13.31
C GLY A 223 -4.47 -3.90 -14.31
N PRO A 224 -5.46 -3.15 -14.83
CA PRO A 224 -5.24 -2.17 -15.90
C PRO A 224 -4.39 -0.96 -15.49
N LEU A 225 -4.13 -0.77 -14.18
CA LEU A 225 -3.20 0.24 -13.67
C LEU A 225 -1.74 -0.21 -13.71
N ILE A 226 -1.47 -1.51 -13.86
CA ILE A 226 -0.09 -2.02 -13.95
C ILE A 226 0.41 -1.72 -15.35
N LYS A 227 1.43 -0.86 -15.47
CA LYS A 227 1.96 -0.47 -16.78
C LYS A 227 3.06 -1.40 -17.25
N PHE A 228 3.18 -1.53 -18.57
CA PHE A 228 4.19 -2.38 -19.17
C PHE A 228 5.63 -2.04 -18.74
N PRO A 229 6.07 -0.76 -18.67
CA PRO A 229 7.41 -0.46 -18.19
C PRO A 229 7.68 -0.97 -16.78
N GLU A 230 6.73 -0.83 -15.85
CA GLU A 230 6.83 -1.31 -14.46
C GLU A 230 6.92 -2.84 -14.42
N TYR A 231 6.01 -3.51 -15.12
CA TYR A 231 5.98 -4.97 -15.18
C TYR A 231 7.23 -5.57 -15.84
N ARG A 232 7.66 -4.96 -16.95
CA ARG A 232 8.85 -5.38 -17.70
C ARG A 232 10.12 -5.19 -16.87
N TYR A 233 10.21 -4.11 -16.11
CA TYR A 233 11.37 -3.85 -15.24
C TYR A 233 11.44 -4.89 -14.12
N PHE A 234 10.31 -5.22 -13.49
CA PHE A 234 10.24 -6.33 -12.54
C PHE A 234 10.68 -7.67 -13.15
N ARG A 235 10.13 -8.05 -14.30
CA ARG A 235 10.44 -9.35 -14.94
C ARG A 235 11.91 -9.46 -15.33
N ASN A 236 12.54 -8.37 -15.77
CA ASN A 236 13.93 -8.39 -16.23
C ASN A 236 14.95 -8.19 -15.10
N ASP A 237 14.70 -7.25 -14.19
CA ASP A 237 15.69 -6.70 -13.27
C ASP A 237 15.37 -6.96 -11.79
N ALA A 238 14.25 -7.64 -11.50
CA ALA A 238 13.78 -7.96 -10.16
C ALA A 238 13.48 -6.73 -9.28
N ILE A 239 13.13 -5.61 -9.91
CA ILE A 239 12.76 -4.35 -9.24
C ILE A 239 11.29 -4.05 -9.56
N SER A 240 10.45 -4.08 -8.54
CA SER A 240 9.00 -3.85 -8.67
C SER A 240 8.63 -2.37 -8.54
N PHE A 241 9.29 -1.65 -7.63
CA PHE A 241 9.03 -0.25 -7.32
C PHE A 241 10.31 0.55 -7.51
N ASP A 242 10.55 0.97 -8.75
CA ASP A 242 11.68 1.82 -9.11
C ASP A 242 11.33 3.30 -8.87
N LYS A 243 12.19 4.02 -8.14
CA LYS A 243 11.94 5.43 -7.79
C LYS A 243 11.81 6.30 -9.04
N ASP A 244 12.59 6.03 -10.09
CA ASP A 244 12.62 6.85 -11.30
C ASP A 244 11.40 6.56 -12.21
N LEU A 245 10.91 5.32 -12.25
CA LEU A 245 9.67 4.97 -12.96
C LEU A 245 8.42 5.53 -12.27
N ILE A 246 8.46 5.67 -10.95
CA ILE A 246 7.34 6.20 -10.14
C ILE A 246 7.36 7.73 -10.13
N ASP A 247 8.55 8.32 -9.94
CA ASP A 247 8.77 9.77 -9.82
C ASP A 247 9.84 10.26 -10.80
N PRO A 248 9.49 10.46 -12.08
CA PRO A 248 10.44 11.00 -13.05
C PRO A 248 10.73 12.49 -12.86
N SER A 249 10.08 13.16 -11.89
CA SER A 249 10.11 14.62 -11.74
C SER A 249 11.28 15.14 -10.90
N LYS A 250 12.03 14.25 -10.22
CA LYS A 250 13.22 14.65 -9.46
C LYS A 250 14.43 14.64 -10.40
N ASP A 251 15.01 15.81 -10.64
CA ASP A 251 16.32 16.04 -11.31
C ASP A 251 17.53 15.39 -10.59
N GLU A 252 17.28 14.41 -9.71
CA GLU A 252 18.31 13.67 -8.99
C GLU A 252 18.96 12.61 -9.90
N LYS A 253 20.18 12.20 -9.55
CA LYS A 253 20.79 11.00 -10.15
C LYS A 253 19.85 9.81 -9.96
N ARG A 254 19.65 9.04 -11.04
CA ARG A 254 19.01 7.72 -11.06
C ARG A 254 19.32 6.93 -9.78
N ALA A 255 18.28 6.43 -9.12
CA ALA A 255 18.45 5.60 -7.93
C ALA A 255 19.35 4.38 -8.24
N SER A 256 20.37 4.14 -7.41
CA SER A 256 21.26 2.99 -7.56
C SER A 256 20.83 1.86 -6.62
N TYR A 257 20.50 0.70 -7.19
CA TYR A 257 20.06 -0.50 -6.47
C TYR A 257 21.17 -1.56 -6.49
N GLU A 258 22.14 -1.44 -5.59
CA GLU A 258 23.37 -2.24 -5.58
C GLU A 258 23.38 -3.39 -4.56
N HIS A 259 22.47 -3.36 -3.58
CA HIS A 259 22.51 -4.30 -2.46
C HIS A 259 21.38 -5.32 -2.54
N VAL A 260 21.66 -6.59 -2.28
CA VAL A 260 20.62 -7.62 -2.33
C VAL A 260 19.65 -7.47 -1.15
N ASN A 261 18.35 -7.48 -1.44
CA ASN A 261 17.32 -7.56 -0.41
C ASN A 261 17.29 -8.95 0.23
N ARG A 262 18.10 -9.13 1.28
CA ARG A 262 18.25 -10.40 2.00
C ARG A 262 16.96 -10.88 2.67
N SER A 263 16.00 -9.99 2.89
CA SER A 263 14.68 -10.35 3.46
C SER A 263 13.80 -11.14 2.48
N LEU A 264 14.17 -11.19 1.18
CA LEU A 264 13.52 -12.01 0.15
C LEU A 264 14.27 -13.33 -0.11
N LEU A 265 15.41 -13.54 0.54
CA LEU A 265 16.22 -14.74 0.37
C LEU A 265 15.88 -15.81 1.41
N HIS A 266 16.17 -17.04 1.04
CA HIS A 266 16.11 -18.19 1.92
C HIS A 266 17.52 -18.62 2.26
N PHE A 267 17.74 -18.98 3.52
CA PHE A 267 19.04 -19.47 3.99
C PHE A 267 18.89 -20.91 4.46
N ASP A 268 19.80 -21.78 4.01
CA ASP A 268 19.98 -23.07 4.66
C ASP A 268 20.76 -22.93 5.98
N ARG A 269 20.93 -24.03 6.71
CA ARG A 269 21.67 -24.05 7.99
C ARG A 269 23.14 -23.65 7.89
N LYS A 270 23.70 -23.63 6.68
CA LYS A 270 25.09 -23.23 6.42
C LYS A 270 25.18 -21.77 5.94
N GLY A 271 24.05 -21.05 5.90
CA GLY A 271 23.97 -19.69 5.39
C GLY A 271 24.00 -19.60 3.87
N LYS A 272 23.83 -20.71 3.14
CA LYS A 272 23.74 -20.66 1.68
C LYS A 272 22.40 -20.05 1.29
N ALA A 273 22.47 -18.93 0.59
CA ALA A 273 21.30 -18.21 0.12
C ALA A 273 20.74 -18.79 -1.19
N TYR A 274 19.43 -18.69 -1.37
CA TYR A 274 18.72 -18.90 -2.64
C TYR A 274 17.46 -18.05 -2.70
N TYR A 275 16.95 -17.78 -3.90
CA TYR A 275 15.67 -17.12 -4.14
C TYR A 275 14.66 -18.12 -4.69
N ALA A 276 13.49 -18.24 -4.05
CA ALA A 276 12.43 -19.17 -4.46
C ALA A 276 11.04 -18.50 -4.50
N GLY A 277 11.03 -17.16 -4.53
CA GLY A 277 9.82 -16.36 -4.62
C GLY A 277 9.30 -16.19 -6.06
N ASP A 278 8.33 -15.29 -6.15
CA ASP A 278 7.60 -14.95 -7.36
C ASP A 278 8.47 -14.13 -8.32
N ILE A 279 8.44 -14.50 -9.60
CA ILE A 279 9.11 -13.81 -10.71
C ILE A 279 8.11 -13.46 -11.82
N LYS A 280 6.81 -13.59 -11.57
CA LYS A 280 5.77 -13.55 -12.60
C LYS A 280 4.64 -12.57 -12.30
N ASN A 281 4.05 -12.59 -11.11
CA ASN A 281 2.94 -11.68 -10.78
C ASN A 281 3.48 -10.34 -10.26
N GLY A 282 4.45 -10.41 -9.35
CA GLY A 282 4.98 -9.26 -8.64
C GLY A 282 4.02 -8.74 -7.56
N PRO A 283 4.48 -7.80 -6.72
CA PRO A 283 3.73 -7.27 -5.58
C PRO A 283 2.66 -6.24 -5.95
N PHE A 284 2.45 -5.96 -7.24
CA PHE A 284 1.65 -4.82 -7.72
C PHE A 284 0.21 -4.83 -7.21
N ALA A 285 -0.40 -6.02 -7.09
CA ALA A 285 -1.75 -6.17 -6.58
C ALA A 285 -1.91 -5.70 -5.13
N CYS A 286 -0.84 -5.72 -4.32
CA CYS A 286 -0.90 -5.35 -2.90
C CYS A 286 -1.30 -3.89 -2.68
N PHE A 287 -0.80 -3.00 -3.55
CA PHE A 287 -0.86 -1.56 -3.31
C PHE A 287 -1.24 -0.75 -4.56
N GLY A 288 -1.11 -1.29 -5.77
CA GLY A 288 -1.09 -0.50 -7.00
C GLY A 288 -2.26 -0.73 -7.96
N VAL A 289 -3.14 -1.69 -7.71
CA VAL A 289 -4.25 -2.05 -8.62
C VAL A 289 -5.58 -1.37 -8.28
N GLU A 290 -5.62 -0.65 -7.17
CA GLU A 290 -6.75 0.19 -6.77
C GLU A 290 -6.25 1.44 -6.04
N CYS A 291 -7.02 2.53 -6.09
CA CYS A 291 -6.73 3.72 -5.31
C CYS A 291 -8.04 4.42 -4.90
N PRO A 292 -8.17 4.85 -3.63
CA PRO A 292 -9.27 5.71 -3.21
C PRO A 292 -9.27 7.07 -3.93
N ASN A 293 -8.08 7.62 -4.24
CA ASN A 293 -7.94 8.88 -4.96
C ASN A 293 -8.33 8.74 -6.43
N LYS A 294 -9.58 9.05 -6.77
CA LYS A 294 -10.06 8.98 -8.16
C LYS A 294 -9.43 10.05 -9.06
N LYS A 295 -8.91 11.15 -8.49
CA LYS A 295 -8.31 12.27 -9.24
C LYS A 295 -7.02 11.87 -9.98
N ILE A 296 -6.31 10.82 -9.52
CA ILE A 296 -5.12 10.28 -10.21
C ILE A 296 -5.44 9.13 -11.17
N ILE A 297 -6.67 8.63 -11.18
CA ILE A 297 -7.11 7.59 -12.11
C ILE A 297 -7.61 8.29 -13.38
N ILE A 298 -6.67 8.82 -14.16
CA ILE A 298 -6.96 9.61 -15.36
C ILE A 298 -6.83 8.71 -16.59
N LYS A 299 -7.94 8.46 -17.29
CA LYS A 299 -7.96 7.72 -18.55
C LYS A 299 -7.54 8.63 -19.70
N GLN A 300 -6.66 8.14 -20.56
CA GLN A 300 -6.16 8.82 -21.76
C GLN A 300 -7.04 8.49 -22.97
N GLN A 301 -6.85 9.22 -24.08
CA GLN A 301 -7.61 9.02 -25.32
C GLN A 301 -7.45 7.60 -25.90
N ASP A 302 -6.30 6.97 -25.69
CA ASP A 302 -6.02 5.59 -26.11
C ASP A 302 -6.65 4.53 -25.19
N GLY A 303 -7.34 4.94 -24.13
CA GLY A 303 -7.97 4.08 -23.13
C GLY A 303 -7.01 3.58 -22.03
N SER A 304 -5.73 3.92 -22.09
CA SER A 304 -4.76 3.65 -21.01
C SER A 304 -4.89 4.65 -19.87
N TYR A 305 -4.25 4.37 -18.73
CA TYR A 305 -4.23 5.31 -17.60
C TYR A 305 -2.95 6.14 -17.60
N ARG A 306 -3.05 7.41 -17.20
CA ARG A 306 -1.91 8.33 -17.14
C ARG A 306 -0.82 7.88 -16.18
N TYR A 307 -1.21 7.40 -15.00
CA TYR A 307 -0.30 6.94 -13.95
C TYR A 307 -0.37 5.42 -13.78
N GLY A 308 0.76 4.82 -13.44
CA GLY A 308 0.91 3.38 -13.24
C GLY A 308 0.71 2.95 -11.80
N CYS A 309 0.84 1.64 -11.57
CA CYS A 309 0.57 1.02 -10.29
C CYS A 309 1.58 1.44 -9.21
N GLY A 310 2.78 1.86 -9.59
CA GLY A 310 3.79 2.38 -8.67
C GLY A 310 3.39 3.73 -8.07
N VAL A 311 2.79 4.63 -8.86
CA VAL A 311 2.21 5.90 -8.36
C VAL A 311 1.03 5.61 -7.42
N MET A 312 0.16 4.66 -7.79
CA MET A 312 -0.97 4.24 -6.94
C MET A 312 -0.49 3.65 -5.61
N ALA A 313 0.53 2.78 -5.66
CA ALA A 313 1.15 2.19 -4.50
C ALA A 313 1.76 3.24 -3.58
N LEU A 314 2.45 4.23 -4.16
CA LEU A 314 2.99 5.34 -3.40
C LEU A 314 1.87 6.12 -2.70
N HIS A 315 0.84 6.57 -3.42
CA HIS A 315 -0.28 7.31 -2.81
C HIS A 315 -0.96 6.53 -1.68
N ASN A 316 -1.23 5.25 -1.90
CA ASN A 316 -1.87 4.40 -0.90
C ASN A 316 -1.01 4.22 0.34
N VAL A 317 0.24 3.76 0.17
CA VAL A 317 1.14 3.52 1.31
C VAL A 317 1.46 4.83 2.04
N ARG A 318 1.67 5.92 1.30
CA ARG A 318 1.91 7.27 1.85
C ARG A 318 0.76 7.71 2.75
N SER A 319 -0.49 7.53 2.30
CA SER A 319 -1.67 7.85 3.10
C SER A 319 -1.69 7.05 4.41
N TRP A 320 -1.37 5.74 4.36
CA TRP A 320 -1.38 4.91 5.56
C TRP A 320 -0.26 5.25 6.52
N ILE A 321 0.93 5.58 6.02
CA ILE A 321 2.03 6.02 6.87
C ILE A 321 1.65 7.34 7.57
N TYR A 322 1.11 8.30 6.84
CA TYR A 322 0.66 9.57 7.43
C TYR A 322 -0.41 9.35 8.51
N GLU A 323 -1.45 8.58 8.20
CA GLU A 323 -2.54 8.25 9.13
C GLU A 323 -2.00 7.51 10.35
N PHE A 324 -1.08 6.57 10.13
CA PHE A 324 -0.43 5.83 11.21
C PHE A 324 0.45 6.72 12.08
N ILE A 325 1.15 7.72 11.55
CA ILE A 325 2.03 8.60 12.35
C ILE A 325 1.21 9.65 13.09
N THR A 326 0.29 10.31 12.39
CA THR A 326 -0.41 11.51 12.88
C THR A 326 -1.72 11.19 13.58
N GLY A 327 -2.35 10.05 13.29
CA GLY A 327 -3.73 9.77 13.69
C GLY A 327 -4.77 10.66 13.03
N ARG A 328 -4.41 11.40 11.97
CA ARG A 328 -5.31 12.25 11.19
C ARG A 328 -5.65 11.58 9.87
N ALA A 329 -6.87 11.79 9.38
CA ALA A 329 -7.28 11.33 8.06
C ALA A 329 -6.40 11.96 6.97
N TRP A 330 -6.04 11.17 5.97
CA TRP A 330 -5.34 11.68 4.80
C TRP A 330 -6.32 12.45 3.89
N VAL A 331 -6.02 13.72 3.62
CA VAL A 331 -6.91 14.57 2.82
C VAL A 331 -6.55 14.48 1.33
N TRP A 332 -7.37 13.80 0.53
CA TRP A 332 -7.05 13.50 -0.87
C TRP A 332 -7.03 14.73 -1.80
N SER A 333 -7.86 15.75 -1.58
CA SER A 333 -7.75 17.07 -2.28
C SER A 333 -6.42 17.76 -2.03
N GLU A 334 -5.80 17.48 -0.90
CA GLU A 334 -4.62 18.19 -0.47
C GLU A 334 -3.33 17.64 -1.08
N HIS A 335 -3.41 16.36 -1.45
CA HIS A 335 -2.34 15.52 -1.95
C HIS A 335 -2.79 14.81 -3.23
N VAL A 336 -3.33 15.61 -4.17
CA VAL A 336 -3.84 15.08 -5.44
C VAL A 336 -2.70 14.46 -6.22
N PHE A 337 -1.56 15.15 -6.32
CA PHE A 337 -0.38 14.64 -7.02
C PHE A 337 0.77 14.39 -6.07
N GLN A 338 1.55 13.36 -6.40
CA GLN A 338 2.73 12.93 -5.64
C GLN A 338 3.74 14.06 -5.39
N TRP A 339 3.96 14.93 -6.38
CA TRP A 339 4.95 16.04 -6.37
C TRP A 339 4.36 17.39 -5.93
N ASP A 340 3.15 17.43 -5.37
CA ASP A 340 2.58 18.65 -4.82
C ASP A 340 3.38 19.10 -3.58
N GLN A 341 4.38 19.98 -3.78
CA GLN A 341 5.32 20.57 -2.80
C GLN A 341 5.09 20.13 -1.33
N THR A 342 5.56 18.92 -1.01
CA THR A 342 5.36 18.25 0.27
C THR A 342 5.96 19.03 1.44
N ALA A 343 7.12 19.66 1.23
CA ALA A 343 7.91 20.28 2.31
C ALA A 343 7.19 21.48 2.96
N ALA A 344 6.60 22.38 2.16
CA ALA A 344 5.87 23.54 2.66
C ALA A 344 4.56 23.13 3.36
N LYS A 345 3.85 22.13 2.82
CA LYS A 345 2.60 21.62 3.40
C LYS A 345 2.83 20.85 4.71
N MET A 346 3.91 20.06 4.80
CA MET A 346 4.27 19.34 6.03
C MET A 346 4.72 20.29 7.16
N ALA A 347 5.36 21.43 6.84
CA ALA A 347 5.69 22.44 7.83
C ALA A 347 4.43 23.07 8.48
N VAL A 348 3.37 23.29 7.70
CA VAL A 348 2.07 23.78 8.21
C VAL A 348 1.36 22.73 9.07
N ILE A 349 1.35 21.47 8.62
CA ILE A 349 0.78 20.35 9.39
C ILE A 349 1.56 20.13 10.71
N ARG A 350 2.88 20.34 10.71
CA ARG A 350 3.75 20.27 11.89
C ARG A 350 3.36 21.32 12.93
N GLU A 351 3.14 22.56 12.52
CA GLU A 351 2.65 23.62 13.42
C GLU A 351 1.26 23.30 13.99
N GLU A 352 0.34 22.79 13.17
CA GLU A 352 -1.00 22.42 13.65
C GLU A 352 -1.04 21.16 14.51
N SER A 353 -0.09 20.24 14.33
CA SER A 353 0.09 19.05 15.17
C SER A 353 0.78 19.37 16.48
N ALA A 354 1.61 20.41 16.53
CA ALA A 354 2.16 20.91 17.78
C ALA A 354 1.15 21.70 18.63
N ARG A 355 0.12 22.31 18.00
CA ARG A 355 -0.90 23.16 18.66
C ARG A 355 -2.02 22.39 19.37
N ARG A 356 -2.34 21.17 18.95
CA ARG A 356 -3.18 20.23 19.72
C ARG A 356 -2.24 19.20 20.32
N ASN A 357 -2.40 18.82 21.59
CA ASN A 357 -1.56 17.82 22.25
C ASN A 357 -1.31 16.64 21.29
N PRO A 358 -0.10 16.51 20.71
CA PRO A 358 0.28 15.26 20.09
C PRO A 358 0.12 14.26 21.21
N MET A 359 -0.55 13.16 20.94
CA MET A 359 -0.60 12.10 21.92
C MET A 359 0.85 11.80 22.32
N GLN A 360 1.17 12.08 23.59
CA GLN A 360 2.55 12.10 24.09
C GLN A 360 3.25 10.83 23.62
N LYS A 361 4.52 10.94 23.21
CA LYS A 361 5.44 9.78 23.16
C LYS A 361 5.12 8.85 24.34
N GLY A 362 4.44 7.72 24.08
CA GLY A 362 4.01 6.81 25.14
C GLY A 362 2.52 6.41 25.19
N SER A 363 1.62 6.93 24.34
CA SER A 363 0.30 6.29 24.23
C SER A 363 0.44 4.88 23.67
N ALA A 364 -0.18 3.92 24.35
CA ALA A 364 -0.24 2.55 23.88
C ALA A 364 -0.76 2.50 22.45
N LEU A 365 -0.02 1.84 21.56
CA LEU A 365 -0.47 1.64 20.20
C LEU A 365 -1.75 0.81 20.23
N PRO A 366 -2.75 1.12 19.38
CA PRO A 366 -4.04 0.47 19.39
C PRO A 366 -3.97 -0.91 18.70
N PHE A 367 -2.92 -1.69 18.90
CA PHE A 367 -2.84 -3.03 18.34
C PHE A 367 -1.88 -3.96 19.08
N THR A 368 -2.13 -5.27 18.92
CA THR A 368 -1.19 -6.34 19.27
C THR A 368 -1.14 -7.37 18.15
N VAL A 369 -0.02 -8.08 18.02
CA VAL A 369 0.22 -9.10 17.01
C VAL A 369 0.74 -10.36 17.67
N ALA A 370 -0.07 -11.40 17.72
CA ALA A 370 0.33 -12.71 18.21
C ALA A 370 0.75 -13.62 17.06
N PHE A 371 1.91 -14.25 17.17
CA PHE A 371 2.44 -15.17 16.16
C PHE A 371 2.17 -16.62 16.57
N CYS A 372 1.54 -17.38 15.68
CA CYS A 372 1.18 -18.78 15.92
C CYS A 372 2.35 -19.74 15.66
N THR A 373 2.32 -20.91 16.29
CA THR A 373 3.13 -22.06 15.85
C THR A 373 2.67 -22.55 14.46
N LEU A 374 3.54 -23.27 13.75
CA LEU A 374 3.22 -23.92 12.47
C LEU A 374 2.08 -24.96 12.57
N GLU A 375 1.76 -25.42 13.79
CA GLU A 375 0.67 -26.37 14.07
C GLU A 375 -0.67 -25.65 14.33
N LEU A 376 -1.17 -24.91 13.33
CA LEU A 376 -2.43 -24.14 13.45
C LEU A 376 -3.59 -24.96 14.00
N GLU A 377 -3.86 -26.13 13.41
CA GLU A 377 -5.00 -26.96 13.79
C GLU A 377 -4.94 -27.39 15.26
N THR A 378 -3.78 -27.85 15.72
CA THR A 378 -3.57 -28.22 17.12
C THR A 378 -3.79 -27.03 18.05
N MET A 379 -3.27 -25.86 17.68
CA MET A 379 -3.43 -24.64 18.47
C MET A 379 -4.91 -24.20 18.54
N VAL A 380 -5.60 -24.16 17.41
CA VAL A 380 -7.00 -23.72 17.31
C VAL A 380 -7.94 -24.72 18.00
N LYS A 381 -7.67 -26.03 17.92
CA LYS A 381 -8.44 -27.03 18.68
C LYS A 381 -8.33 -26.81 20.19
N ARG A 382 -7.20 -26.33 20.71
CA ARG A 382 -7.05 -26.00 22.14
C ARG A 382 -7.85 -24.77 22.56
N TRP A 383 -8.20 -23.88 21.64
CA TRP A 383 -9.06 -22.72 21.93
C TRP A 383 -10.45 -23.11 22.42
N VAL A 384 -10.92 -24.32 22.07
CA VAL A 384 -12.19 -24.87 22.56
C VAL A 384 -12.22 -24.90 24.09
N HIS A 385 -11.12 -25.29 24.74
CA HIS A 385 -11.04 -25.36 26.21
C HIS A 385 -11.05 -23.99 26.89
N ARG A 386 -10.83 -22.91 26.13
CA ARG A 386 -10.81 -21.53 26.63
C ARG A 386 -12.00 -20.71 26.12
N ASP A 387 -12.94 -21.34 25.43
CA ASP A 387 -14.01 -20.71 24.63
C ASP A 387 -13.53 -19.50 23.81
N PHE A 388 -12.31 -19.57 23.29
CA PHE A 388 -11.73 -18.46 22.56
C PHE A 388 -12.24 -18.45 21.11
N LYS A 389 -12.72 -17.28 20.67
CA LYS A 389 -13.26 -17.04 19.33
C LYS A 389 -12.72 -15.74 18.75
N VAL A 390 -12.65 -15.68 17.42
CA VAL A 390 -12.17 -14.52 16.66
C VAL A 390 -13.32 -13.84 15.92
N HIS A 391 -13.16 -12.54 15.66
CA HIS A 391 -14.14 -11.73 14.95
C HIS A 391 -14.02 -11.89 13.43
N LEU A 392 -12.80 -12.06 12.93
CA LEU A 392 -12.53 -12.23 11.51
C LEU A 392 -11.47 -13.30 11.29
N VAL A 393 -11.66 -14.14 10.28
CA VAL A 393 -10.62 -14.98 9.70
C VAL A 393 -10.34 -14.51 8.28
N TYR A 394 -9.08 -14.16 8.02
CA TYR A 394 -8.57 -13.92 6.69
C TYR A 394 -7.81 -15.15 6.20
N MET A 395 -8.06 -15.57 4.96
CA MET A 395 -7.44 -16.73 4.34
C MET A 395 -6.78 -16.33 3.04
N GLY A 396 -5.44 -16.40 3.01
CA GLY A 396 -4.69 -16.17 1.79
C GLY A 396 -4.91 -17.26 0.75
N VAL A 397 -4.58 -16.97 -0.50
CA VAL A 397 -4.91 -17.82 -1.66
C VAL A 397 -4.31 -19.23 -1.56
N MET A 398 -3.15 -19.35 -0.91
CA MET A 398 -2.45 -20.62 -0.69
C MET A 398 -2.90 -21.36 0.58
N ALA A 399 -3.76 -20.75 1.40
CA ALA A 399 -4.21 -21.28 2.68
C ALA A 399 -5.60 -21.93 2.64
N GLY A 400 -6.22 -22.06 1.46
CA GLY A 400 -7.56 -22.63 1.31
C GLY A 400 -7.77 -24.02 1.92
N THR A 401 -6.70 -24.81 2.09
CA THR A 401 -6.76 -26.13 2.76
C THR A 401 -7.14 -26.04 4.24
N TYR A 402 -6.92 -24.90 4.89
CA TYR A 402 -7.31 -24.65 6.28
C TYR A 402 -8.79 -24.29 6.44
N LEU A 403 -9.55 -24.18 5.35
CA LEU A 403 -11.00 -23.93 5.37
C LEU A 403 -11.76 -25.18 5.85
N GLN A 404 -11.66 -25.44 7.15
CA GLN A 404 -12.15 -26.64 7.82
C GLN A 404 -13.10 -26.30 8.97
N PRO A 405 -14.01 -27.21 9.36
CA PRO A 405 -14.94 -26.98 10.45
C PRO A 405 -14.28 -26.58 11.77
N TRP A 406 -13.10 -27.15 12.09
CA TRP A 406 -12.39 -26.83 13.34
C TRP A 406 -11.95 -25.35 13.41
N LEU A 407 -11.69 -24.71 12.27
CA LEU A 407 -11.34 -23.30 12.19
C LEU A 407 -12.60 -22.43 12.16
N LEU A 408 -13.55 -22.77 11.29
CA LEU A 408 -14.79 -22.00 11.09
C LEU A 408 -15.68 -21.97 12.33
N ASN A 409 -15.60 -23.00 13.17
CA ASN A 409 -16.29 -23.03 14.46
C ASN A 409 -15.66 -22.13 15.53
N ARG A 410 -14.52 -21.49 15.25
CA ARG A 410 -13.87 -20.50 16.12
C ARG A 410 -14.13 -19.06 15.71
N ILE A 411 -14.87 -18.84 14.62
CA ILE A 411 -15.35 -17.50 14.27
C ILE A 411 -16.61 -17.21 15.11
N LYS A 412 -16.69 -16.00 15.70
CA LYS A 412 -17.87 -15.53 16.43
C LYS A 412 -19.12 -15.57 15.53
N GLU A 413 -20.29 -15.57 16.14
CA GLU A 413 -21.58 -15.72 15.42
C GLU A 413 -21.80 -14.64 14.36
N LYS A 414 -21.52 -13.38 14.71
CA LYS A 414 -21.51 -12.22 13.79
C LYS A 414 -20.15 -11.97 13.12
N GLY A 415 -19.22 -12.90 13.25
CA GLY A 415 -17.89 -12.78 12.67
C GLY A 415 -17.87 -13.10 11.18
N GLN A 416 -16.74 -12.80 10.54
CA GLN A 416 -16.59 -12.91 9.10
C GLN A 416 -15.44 -13.82 8.68
N LEU A 417 -15.61 -14.44 7.51
CA LEU A 417 -14.56 -15.12 6.79
C LEU A 417 -14.26 -14.35 5.51
N VAL A 418 -13.01 -13.97 5.30
CA VAL A 418 -12.53 -13.33 4.07
C VAL A 418 -11.51 -14.26 3.42
N CYS A 419 -11.72 -14.64 2.17
CA CYS A 419 -10.81 -15.51 1.41
C CYS A 419 -10.27 -14.76 0.20
N GLU A 420 -8.95 -14.76 0.00
CA GLU A 420 -8.38 -14.33 -1.28
C GLU A 420 -8.82 -15.26 -2.41
N THR A 421 -9.03 -14.67 -3.58
CA THR A 421 -9.21 -15.41 -4.82
C THR A 421 -7.89 -15.53 -5.57
N ALA A 422 -7.90 -16.34 -6.62
CA ALA A 422 -6.77 -16.46 -7.53
C ALA A 422 -6.79 -15.43 -8.68
N LYS A 423 -7.50 -14.30 -8.54
CA LYS A 423 -7.68 -13.29 -9.61
C LYS A 423 -6.34 -12.90 -10.25
N PHE A 424 -5.39 -12.48 -9.43
CA PHE A 424 -4.11 -11.95 -9.90
C PHE A 424 -3.02 -13.00 -10.09
N ILE A 425 -3.36 -14.30 -10.03
CA ILE A 425 -2.41 -15.36 -10.34
C ILE A 425 -2.36 -15.55 -11.86
N LEU A 426 -1.30 -15.08 -12.51
CA LEU A 426 -1.17 -15.04 -13.97
C LEU A 426 -1.04 -16.42 -14.61
N GLU A 427 -0.55 -17.42 -13.91
CA GLU A 427 -0.41 -18.78 -14.45
C GLU A 427 -1.74 -19.50 -14.63
N LEU A 428 -2.79 -19.01 -13.98
CA LEU A 428 -4.11 -19.60 -14.11
C LEU A 428 -4.80 -19.08 -15.35
N ASN A 429 -5.55 -19.96 -16.00
CA ASN A 429 -6.54 -19.55 -16.98
C ASN A 429 -7.89 -19.21 -16.31
N ASP A 430 -8.82 -18.66 -17.08
CA ASP A 430 -10.11 -18.20 -16.57
C ASP A 430 -10.92 -19.36 -15.95
N HIS A 431 -10.90 -20.54 -16.56
CA HIS A 431 -11.56 -21.74 -16.02
C HIS A 431 -10.97 -22.17 -14.66
N GLN A 432 -9.65 -22.12 -14.51
CA GLN A 432 -8.99 -22.42 -13.24
C GLN A 432 -9.35 -21.40 -12.16
N ARG A 433 -9.32 -20.09 -12.47
CA ARG A 433 -9.74 -19.05 -11.52
C ARG A 433 -11.17 -19.28 -11.04
N GLN A 434 -12.07 -19.57 -11.97
CA GLN A 434 -13.48 -19.84 -11.66
C GLN A 434 -13.64 -21.12 -10.83
N ALA A 435 -12.96 -22.21 -11.18
CA ALA A 435 -12.98 -23.46 -10.41
C ALA A 435 -12.44 -23.30 -8.98
N TYR A 436 -11.47 -22.41 -8.77
CA TYR A 436 -11.00 -22.10 -7.42
C TYR A 436 -12.04 -21.33 -6.61
N LEU A 437 -12.70 -20.36 -7.24
CA LEU A 437 -13.77 -19.60 -6.61
C LEU A 437 -14.94 -20.51 -6.20
N GLU A 438 -15.37 -21.40 -7.11
CA GLU A 438 -16.38 -22.42 -6.85
C GLU A 438 -15.96 -23.37 -5.73
N LYS A 439 -14.67 -23.70 -5.64
CA LYS A 439 -14.18 -24.55 -4.55
C LYS A 439 -14.24 -23.85 -3.20
N LEU A 440 -13.93 -22.55 -3.13
CA LEU A 440 -14.11 -21.77 -1.90
C LEU A 440 -15.57 -21.74 -1.46
N ASP A 441 -16.49 -21.52 -2.41
CA ASP A 441 -17.93 -21.56 -2.16
C ASP A 441 -18.38 -22.92 -1.63
N GLU A 442 -17.98 -24.02 -2.30
CA GLU A 442 -18.30 -25.38 -1.88
C GLU A 442 -17.88 -25.64 -0.42
N LEU A 443 -16.66 -25.24 -0.05
CA LEU A 443 -16.11 -25.42 1.29
C LEU A 443 -16.83 -24.56 2.34
N ALA A 444 -17.15 -23.31 2.00
CA ALA A 444 -17.90 -22.41 2.87
C ALA A 444 -19.34 -22.92 3.08
N PHE A 445 -20.04 -23.26 2.01
CA PHE A 445 -21.41 -23.76 2.06
C PHE A 445 -21.51 -25.09 2.81
N ALA A 446 -20.55 -26.00 2.64
CA ALA A 446 -20.49 -27.24 3.43
C ALA A 446 -20.41 -26.98 4.94
N ALA A 447 -19.83 -25.85 5.35
CA ALA A 447 -19.77 -25.39 6.73
C ALA A 447 -20.94 -24.46 7.15
N LYS A 448 -21.97 -24.30 6.30
CA LYS A 448 -23.11 -23.39 6.49
C LYS A 448 -22.70 -21.91 6.57
N TRP A 449 -21.73 -21.52 5.74
CA TRP A 449 -21.37 -20.13 5.49
C TRP A 449 -21.84 -19.72 4.11
N GLU A 450 -22.30 -18.48 3.96
CA GLU A 450 -22.84 -17.96 2.70
C GLU A 450 -22.15 -16.66 2.32
N ARG A 451 -22.09 -16.35 1.01
CA ARG A 451 -21.57 -15.08 0.54
C ARG A 451 -22.37 -13.91 1.11
N GLU A 452 -21.66 -12.83 1.44
CA GLU A 452 -22.25 -11.58 1.95
C GLU A 452 -22.08 -10.43 0.93
N PRO A 453 -23.10 -10.14 0.12
CA PRO A 453 -23.00 -9.18 -0.98
C PRO A 453 -22.64 -7.76 -0.55
N PHE A 454 -23.07 -7.32 0.64
CA PHE A 454 -22.83 -5.96 1.08
C PHE A 454 -21.35 -5.70 1.37
N TYR A 455 -20.74 -6.50 2.25
CA TYR A 455 -19.31 -6.33 2.53
C TYR A 455 -18.46 -6.72 1.32
N GLN A 456 -18.97 -7.60 0.44
CA GLN A 456 -18.34 -7.84 -0.86
C GLN A 456 -18.24 -6.55 -1.67
N LYS A 457 -19.30 -5.75 -1.76
CA LYS A 457 -19.31 -4.44 -2.45
C LYS A 457 -18.37 -3.43 -1.75
N VAL A 458 -18.37 -3.40 -0.41
CA VAL A 458 -17.46 -2.54 0.37
C VAL A 458 -16.00 -2.87 0.06
N LEU A 459 -15.62 -4.16 0.12
CA LEU A 459 -14.25 -4.61 -0.11
C LEU A 459 -13.75 -4.27 -1.52
N HIS A 460 -14.65 -4.26 -2.52
CA HIS A 460 -14.31 -3.98 -3.92
C HIS A 460 -14.69 -2.56 -4.37
N MET A 461 -14.99 -1.64 -3.46
CA MET A 461 -15.49 -0.30 -3.84
C MET A 461 -14.50 0.50 -4.71
N ASN A 462 -13.20 0.18 -4.59
CA ASN A 462 -12.13 0.84 -5.33
C ASN A 462 -11.62 0.05 -6.53
N GLN A 463 -12.20 -1.13 -6.79
CA GLN A 463 -11.90 -1.92 -7.96
C GLN A 463 -12.35 -1.16 -9.21
N LEU A 464 -11.46 -1.06 -10.19
CA LEU A 464 -11.80 -0.48 -11.48
C LEU A 464 -12.75 -1.40 -12.23
N LEU A 465 -13.90 -0.87 -12.59
CA LEU A 465 -14.91 -1.54 -13.40
C LEU A 465 -15.15 -0.69 -14.66
N GLU A 466 -15.15 -1.31 -15.83
CA GLU A 466 -15.71 -0.69 -17.02
C GLU A 466 -17.23 -0.80 -17.00
N GLU A 467 -17.91 0.26 -17.50
CA GLU A 467 -19.35 0.23 -17.74
C GLU A 467 -19.70 -0.92 -18.70
N LYS A 468 -20.80 -1.62 -18.38
CA LYS A 468 -21.30 -2.69 -19.24
C LYS A 468 -21.75 -2.04 -20.55
N ASP A 469 -21.10 -2.40 -21.63
CA ASP A 469 -21.40 -1.85 -22.95
C ASP A 469 -21.98 -3.01 -23.75
N GLU A 470 -23.31 -3.14 -23.70
CA GLU A 470 -24.05 -4.31 -24.21
C GLU A 470 -23.93 -4.48 -25.74
N ASP A 471 -23.51 -3.42 -26.45
CA ASP A 471 -23.37 -3.37 -27.91
C ASP A 471 -22.00 -3.81 -28.46
N LYS A 472 -21.07 -4.25 -27.60
CA LYS A 472 -19.70 -4.57 -28.03
C LYS A 472 -19.43 -6.08 -28.12
N GLY A 473 -18.71 -6.48 -29.18
CA GLY A 473 -18.43 -7.87 -29.52
C GLY A 473 -17.73 -8.72 -28.45
N PRO A 474 -17.68 -10.06 -28.63
CA PRO A 474 -17.41 -11.04 -27.57
C PRO A 474 -16.07 -10.86 -26.83
N GLY A 475 -15.04 -10.31 -27.49
CA GLY A 475 -13.75 -10.04 -26.87
C GLY A 475 -13.80 -8.96 -25.77
N LYS A 476 -14.63 -7.92 -25.93
CA LYS A 476 -14.79 -6.87 -24.90
C LYS A 476 -15.63 -7.35 -23.72
N ALA A 477 -16.66 -8.15 -23.97
CA ALA A 477 -17.45 -8.77 -22.91
C ALA A 477 -16.58 -9.65 -21.98
N LYS A 478 -15.71 -10.49 -22.57
CA LYS A 478 -14.75 -11.31 -21.80
C LYS A 478 -13.78 -10.48 -20.97
N ARG A 479 -13.29 -9.37 -21.52
CA ARG A 479 -12.42 -8.42 -20.81
C ARG A 479 -13.14 -7.77 -19.61
N GLN A 480 -14.39 -7.37 -19.78
CA GLN A 480 -15.20 -6.82 -18.68
C GLN A 480 -15.47 -7.85 -17.58
N GLU A 481 -15.69 -9.11 -17.95
CA GLU A 481 -15.83 -10.22 -17.00
C GLU A 481 -14.54 -10.44 -16.19
N ARG A 482 -13.37 -10.42 -16.86
CA ARG A 482 -12.05 -10.48 -16.21
C ARG A 482 -11.84 -9.36 -15.19
N MET A 483 -12.20 -8.13 -15.55
CA MET A 483 -12.11 -7.00 -14.63
C MET A 483 -13.01 -7.17 -13.41
N ARG A 484 -14.18 -7.80 -13.56
CA ARG A 484 -15.18 -8.01 -12.51
C ARG A 484 -14.89 -9.16 -11.56
N TYR A 485 -13.90 -10.02 -11.85
CA TYR A 485 -13.50 -11.05 -10.88
C TYR A 485 -13.25 -10.39 -9.52
N PRO A 486 -13.85 -10.90 -8.43
CA PRO A 486 -13.55 -10.42 -7.11
C PRO A 486 -12.10 -10.76 -6.78
N HIS A 487 -11.38 -9.88 -6.10
CA HIS A 487 -10.03 -10.23 -5.61
C HIS A 487 -10.10 -10.98 -4.29
N CYS A 488 -11.14 -10.77 -3.47
CA CYS A 488 -11.46 -11.57 -2.30
C CYS A 488 -12.95 -11.93 -2.26
N THR A 489 -13.34 -12.95 -1.50
CA THR A 489 -14.74 -13.27 -1.20
C THR A 489 -15.00 -13.19 0.29
N ILE A 490 -16.14 -12.62 0.68
CA ILE A 490 -16.58 -12.56 2.08
C ILE A 490 -17.74 -13.52 2.32
N TYR A 491 -17.64 -14.30 3.39
CA TYR A 491 -18.67 -15.19 3.87
C TYR A 491 -19.08 -14.88 5.29
N VAL A 492 -20.36 -15.09 5.58
CA VAL A 492 -20.98 -14.94 6.91
C VAL A 492 -21.83 -16.15 7.24
N ARG A 493 -22.17 -16.34 8.52
CA ARG A 493 -23.22 -17.28 8.91
C ARG A 493 -24.59 -16.72 8.53
N PRO A 494 -25.60 -17.55 8.22
CA PRO A 494 -26.95 -17.08 7.90
C PRO A 494 -27.54 -16.15 8.97
N VAL A 495 -27.27 -16.40 10.25
CA VAL A 495 -27.74 -15.59 11.39
C VAL A 495 -27.10 -14.19 11.42
N ALA A 496 -25.95 -14.02 10.77
CA ALA A 496 -25.23 -12.76 10.69
C ALA A 496 -25.53 -11.97 9.40
N LYS A 497 -26.37 -12.51 8.50
CA LYS A 497 -26.82 -11.76 7.33
C LYS A 497 -27.66 -10.59 7.77
N LYS A 498 -27.35 -9.43 7.21
CA LYS A 498 -28.18 -8.24 7.35
C LYS A 498 -29.44 -8.39 6.51
N THR A 499 -30.56 -7.94 7.06
CA THR A 499 -31.82 -7.80 6.33
C THR A 499 -31.67 -6.76 5.22
N GLU A 500 -32.51 -6.81 4.17
CA GLU A 500 -32.46 -5.82 3.08
C GLU A 500 -32.62 -4.37 3.61
N ASP A 501 -33.40 -4.17 4.66
CA ASP A 501 -33.59 -2.86 5.28
C ASP A 501 -32.33 -2.39 6.02
N GLU A 502 -31.62 -3.28 6.72
CA GLU A 502 -30.31 -2.97 7.32
C GLU A 502 -29.26 -2.69 6.25
N LEU A 503 -29.30 -3.39 5.12
CA LEU A 503 -28.41 -3.14 3.99
C LEU A 503 -28.68 -1.77 3.35
N ARG A 504 -29.94 -1.40 3.16
CA ARG A 504 -30.33 -0.05 2.69
C ARG A 504 -29.90 1.04 3.65
N PHE A 505 -30.06 0.80 4.96
CA PHE A 505 -29.61 1.73 5.98
C PHE A 505 -28.09 1.90 5.97
N LEU A 506 -27.31 0.82 5.80
CA LEU A 506 -25.87 0.94 5.69
C LEU A 506 -25.40 1.57 4.37
N ASP A 507 -26.05 1.29 3.24
CA ASP A 507 -25.77 1.99 1.97
C ASP A 507 -26.03 3.49 2.14
N LEU A 508 -27.09 3.88 2.85
CA LEU A 508 -27.34 5.27 3.24
C LEU A 508 -26.22 5.82 4.13
N GLN A 509 -25.79 5.11 5.18
CA GLN A 509 -24.68 5.56 6.03
C GLN A 509 -23.35 5.70 5.27
N ILE A 510 -23.05 4.79 4.34
CA ILE A 510 -21.88 4.91 3.47
C ILE A 510 -22.00 6.15 2.58
N SER A 511 -23.19 6.42 2.03
CA SER A 511 -23.42 7.62 1.22
C SER A 511 -23.32 8.90 2.02
N GLU A 512 -23.84 8.92 3.26
CA GLU A 512 -23.74 10.05 4.19
C GLU A 512 -22.31 10.26 4.69
N GLN A 513 -21.54 9.18 4.89
CA GLN A 513 -20.12 9.27 5.24
C GLN A 513 -19.32 9.84 4.08
N LYS A 514 -19.59 9.39 2.84
CA LYS A 514 -18.97 9.99 1.64
C LYS A 514 -19.31 11.46 1.50
N GLN A 515 -20.57 11.85 1.70
CA GLN A 515 -20.97 13.26 1.69
C GLN A 515 -20.28 14.06 2.80
N ARG A 516 -20.16 13.52 4.01
CA ARG A 516 -19.41 14.16 5.10
C ARG A 516 -17.93 14.30 4.78
N ASP A 517 -17.31 13.27 4.23
CA ASP A 517 -15.91 13.32 3.82
C ASP A 517 -15.71 14.38 2.71
N GLU A 518 -16.65 14.49 1.76
CA GLU A 518 -16.68 15.51 0.71
C GLU A 518 -16.89 16.93 1.27
N GLU A 519 -17.79 17.09 2.24
CA GLU A 519 -18.02 18.37 2.93
C GLU A 519 -16.80 18.79 3.76
N GLU A 520 -16.20 17.87 4.51
CA GLU A 520 -14.95 18.11 5.24
C GLU A 520 -13.80 18.46 4.28
N GLU A 521 -13.73 17.81 3.11
CA GLU A 521 -12.77 18.12 2.05
C GLU A 521 -12.98 19.54 1.48
N GLU A 522 -14.24 19.97 1.31
CA GLU A 522 -14.59 21.32 0.85
C GLU A 522 -14.31 22.38 1.93
N VAL A 523 -14.58 22.09 3.21
CA VAL A 523 -14.20 22.97 4.32
C VAL A 523 -12.68 23.11 4.40
N ALA A 524 -11.93 22.01 4.28
CA ALA A 524 -10.47 22.05 4.24
C ALA A 524 -9.96 22.90 3.06
N ARG A 525 -10.61 22.76 1.90
CA ARG A 525 -10.32 23.58 0.71
C ARG A 525 -10.55 25.07 0.95
N GLN A 526 -11.66 25.46 1.57
CA GLN A 526 -11.95 26.86 1.89
C GLN A 526 -10.95 27.44 2.90
N VAL A 527 -10.60 26.67 3.93
CA VAL A 527 -9.56 27.06 4.91
C VAL A 527 -8.22 27.27 4.19
N ARG A 528 -7.90 26.45 3.19
CA ARG A 528 -6.68 26.58 2.40
C ARG A 528 -6.66 27.83 1.53
N ILE A 529 -7.78 28.16 0.87
CA ILE A 529 -7.93 29.41 0.10
C ILE A 529 -7.70 30.61 1.03
N ALA A 530 -8.35 30.62 2.19
CA ALA A 530 -8.20 31.70 3.17
C ALA A 530 -6.75 31.85 3.69
N LYS A 531 -6.04 30.74 3.93
CA LYS A 531 -4.62 30.76 4.33
C LYS A 531 -3.71 31.28 3.22
N PHE A 532 -3.96 30.91 1.97
CA PHE A 532 -3.21 31.40 0.82
C PHE A 532 -3.39 32.91 0.64
N GLU A 533 -4.64 33.39 0.71
CA GLU A 533 -4.95 34.82 0.65
C GLU A 533 -4.32 35.62 1.80
N ALA A 534 -4.28 35.05 3.01
CA ALA A 534 -3.61 35.67 4.16
C ALA A 534 -2.10 35.80 3.94
N SER A 535 -1.44 34.74 3.44
CA SER A 535 -0.02 34.74 3.11
C SER A 535 0.33 35.75 2.01
N GLU A 536 -0.48 35.83 0.95
CA GLU A 536 -0.28 36.81 -0.13
C GLU A 536 -0.47 38.25 0.36
N LYS A 537 -1.44 38.51 1.25
CA LYS A 537 -1.60 39.82 1.89
C LYS A 537 -0.38 40.20 2.72
N GLU A 538 0.19 39.26 3.47
CA GLU A 538 1.38 39.49 4.29
C GLU A 538 2.63 39.74 3.42
N ARG A 539 2.77 39.01 2.31
CA ARG A 539 3.82 39.21 1.32
C ARG A 539 3.72 40.56 0.61
N MET A 540 2.51 40.97 0.24
CA MET A 540 2.23 42.29 -0.33
C MET A 540 2.50 43.43 0.67
N ALA A 541 2.20 43.20 1.96
CA ALA A 541 2.52 44.16 3.02
C ALA A 541 4.05 44.32 3.18
N ARG A 542 4.82 43.23 3.24
CA ARG A 542 6.29 43.27 3.27
C ARG A 542 6.89 44.03 2.09
N ARG A 543 6.39 43.74 0.89
CA ARG A 543 6.89 44.38 -0.33
C ARG A 543 6.60 45.89 -0.36
N LYS A 544 5.48 46.32 0.23
CA LYS A 544 5.19 47.74 0.42
C LYS A 544 6.12 48.39 1.44
N THR A 545 6.47 47.73 2.53
CA THR A 545 7.44 48.26 3.51
C THR A 545 8.85 48.34 2.94
N GLU A 546 9.28 47.33 2.18
CA GLU A 546 10.57 47.31 1.48
C GLU A 546 10.65 48.45 0.45
N TRP A 547 9.62 48.61 -0.38
CA TRP A 547 9.56 49.71 -1.35
C TRP A 547 9.54 51.10 -0.68
N ALA A 548 8.86 51.24 0.46
CA ALA A 548 8.86 52.49 1.23
C ALA A 548 10.24 52.79 1.85
N ALA A 549 10.99 51.77 2.26
CA ALA A 549 12.36 51.92 2.76
C ALA A 549 13.32 52.32 1.63
N GLU A 550 13.22 51.68 0.46
CA GLU A 550 14.02 52.04 -0.74
C GLU A 550 13.76 53.48 -1.20
N GLN A 551 12.52 53.96 -1.12
CA GLN A 551 12.17 55.35 -1.44
C GLN A 551 12.71 56.35 -0.41
N ALA A 552 12.80 55.96 0.87
CA ALA A 552 13.40 56.79 1.92
C ALA A 552 14.93 56.91 1.74
N GLU A 553 15.62 55.81 1.45
CA GLU A 553 17.05 55.77 1.13
C GLU A 553 17.38 56.63 -0.10
N ALA A 554 16.57 56.52 -1.17
CA ALA A 554 16.75 57.33 -2.37
C ALA A 554 16.53 58.84 -2.13
N SER A 555 15.75 59.22 -1.10
CA SER A 555 15.54 60.61 -0.72
C SER A 555 16.68 61.19 0.11
N GLU A 556 17.36 60.37 0.93
CA GLU A 556 18.54 60.76 1.71
C GLU A 556 19.78 60.96 0.82
N ASP A 557 19.96 60.15 -0.22
CA ASP A 557 21.06 60.29 -1.19
C ASP A 557 20.94 61.54 -2.08
N SER A 558 19.75 62.14 -2.19
CA SER A 558 19.53 63.36 -2.98
C SER A 558 19.96 64.66 -2.27
N GLN A 559 20.32 64.61 -0.98
CA GLN A 559 20.77 65.77 -0.20
C GLN A 559 22.30 65.90 -0.06
N ALA A 560 23.09 64.99 -0.64
CA ALA A 560 24.56 65.00 -0.57
C ALA A 560 25.20 65.10 -1.97
N GLY A 561 25.22 66.30 -2.57
CA GLY A 561 25.92 66.55 -3.82
C GLY A 561 26.49 67.96 -3.92
N GLU A 562 27.82 68.10 -3.77
CA GLU A 562 28.60 69.28 -4.17
C GLU A 562 28.86 69.31 -5.69
N PRO A 563 29.15 70.49 -6.29
CA PRO A 563 28.99 70.74 -7.71
C PRO A 563 30.24 70.43 -8.54
N ALA A 564 30.06 70.09 -9.82
CA ALA A 564 31.13 70.00 -10.81
C ALA A 564 30.72 70.64 -12.15
N PRO A 565 31.70 71.11 -12.96
CA PRO A 565 31.56 72.34 -13.75
C PRO A 565 31.14 72.12 -15.21
N ALA A 566 30.80 73.26 -15.82
CA ALA A 566 30.20 73.45 -17.14
C ALA A 566 30.97 72.86 -18.34
N PRO A 567 30.26 72.44 -19.40
CA PRO A 567 30.83 72.26 -20.72
C PRO A 567 30.44 73.39 -21.69
N GLU A 568 31.40 73.72 -22.55
CA GLU A 568 31.28 74.63 -23.70
C GLU A 568 30.40 74.07 -24.82
N ALA A 569 29.91 75.00 -25.64
CA ALA A 569 28.90 74.85 -26.68
C ALA A 569 29.38 74.06 -27.91
N ASP A 570 28.46 73.34 -28.55
CA ASP A 570 28.25 73.49 -29.99
C ASP A 570 26.82 73.09 -30.43
N ALA A 571 26.38 73.69 -31.53
CA ALA A 571 24.99 73.85 -31.93
C ALA A 571 24.51 72.86 -33.02
N SER A 572 23.20 72.57 -33.02
CA SER A 572 22.26 72.50 -34.16
C SER A 572 20.99 71.74 -33.72
N ALA A 573 19.83 72.41 -33.54
CA ALA A 573 18.80 72.67 -34.55
C ALA A 573 18.25 71.34 -35.15
N THR A 574 16.96 70.99 -35.15
CA THR A 574 15.72 71.77 -35.29
C THR A 574 14.53 70.81 -35.11
N ALA A 575 13.38 71.31 -34.61
CA ALA A 575 11.98 70.97 -35.00
C ALA A 575 11.53 69.48 -35.06
N ALA A 576 10.32 69.07 -34.66
CA ALA A 576 9.08 69.75 -34.34
C ALA A 576 8.06 68.67 -33.91
N GLN A 577 7.14 69.07 -33.01
CA GLN A 577 5.69 68.84 -33.04
C GLN A 577 5.14 67.39 -33.07
N ASP A 578 4.03 67.06 -32.42
CA ASP A 578 3.07 67.73 -31.54
C ASP A 578 2.08 66.64 -31.09
N LEU A 579 1.19 67.00 -30.17
CA LEU A 579 -0.13 66.39 -29.85
C LEU A 579 -0.21 65.46 -28.62
N LEU A 580 -0.49 66.12 -27.47
CA LEU A 580 -1.80 66.09 -26.79
C LEU A 580 -2.61 64.79 -27.01
N GLY A 581 -3.02 64.00 -26.03
CA GLY A 581 -3.46 64.31 -24.67
C GLY A 581 -4.77 63.56 -24.40
N THR A 582 -4.98 63.16 -23.14
CA THR A 582 -6.23 62.67 -22.51
C THR A 582 -6.63 61.20 -22.69
N GLY A 583 -7.06 60.58 -21.59
CA GLY A 583 -7.91 59.38 -21.61
C GLY A 583 -7.57 58.34 -20.55
N SER A 584 -8.31 58.34 -19.44
CA SER A 584 -8.25 57.34 -18.36
C SER A 584 -9.39 56.32 -18.49
N ILE A 585 -9.17 55.12 -17.96
CA ILE A 585 -10.14 54.13 -17.42
C ILE A 585 -10.85 53.14 -18.38
N ALA A 586 -10.78 51.87 -17.94
CA ALA A 586 -11.70 50.74 -18.12
C ALA A 586 -12.09 50.26 -19.53
N ASN A 587 -11.72 49.02 -19.86
CA ASN A 587 -12.67 47.90 -20.07
C ASN A 587 -11.95 46.62 -20.50
N HIS A 588 -12.63 45.50 -20.26
CA HIS A 588 -12.38 44.13 -20.76
C HIS A 588 -11.56 43.16 -19.90
N LEU A 589 -12.22 42.68 -18.84
CA LEU A 589 -12.24 41.26 -18.49
C LEU A 589 -13.71 40.84 -18.26
N GLU A 590 -14.36 40.35 -19.31
CA GLU A 590 -15.58 39.53 -19.21
C GLU A 590 -15.73 38.70 -20.50
N GLU A 591 -15.95 37.39 -20.28
CA GLU A 591 -16.47 36.35 -21.20
C GLU A 591 -15.54 35.93 -22.36
N ILE A 592 -15.42 34.65 -22.73
CA ILE A 592 -16.52 33.76 -23.14
C ILE A 592 -16.10 32.28 -22.94
N ASP A 593 -17.01 31.53 -22.30
CA ASP A 593 -17.23 30.07 -22.42
C ASP A 593 -17.78 29.74 -23.82
N ASP A 594 -17.29 28.67 -24.44
CA ASP A 594 -18.02 27.78 -25.36
C ASP A 594 -17.38 26.37 -25.34
#